data_AF-A0A6G2DD57-F1
#
_entry.id   AF-A0A6G2DD57-F1
#
_cell.length_a   1.000
_cell.length_b   1.000
_cell.length_c   1.000
_cell.angle_alpha   90.00
_cell.angle_beta   90.00
_cell.angle_gamma   90.00
#
_symmetry.space_group_name_H-M   'P 1'
#
loop_
_entity.id
_entity.type
_entity.pdbx_description
1 polymer ?
#
loop_
_entity_poly.entity_id
_entity_poly.type
_entity_poly.pdbx_seq_one_letter_code
_entity_poly.pdbx_strand_id
1 'polypeptide(L)' 'MTSTKQHKKVILVGDGAVGSSYAFALVNQGIAQELGIIEIPQLHEKAVGDALDLSHALAFTSPKKIYAAQYSD' A
#
# COMPACT_ATOMS: atom_id res chain seq x y z
N MET A 1 28.77 -5.62 -12.46
CA MET A 1 28.14 -4.82 -11.39
C MET A 1 26.76 -5.38 -11.12
N THR A 2 26.57 -6.13 -10.03
CA THR A 2 25.24 -6.58 -9.61
C THR A 2 24.50 -5.39 -9.03
N SER A 3 23.57 -4.82 -9.79
CA SER A 3 22.66 -3.78 -9.30
C SER A 3 21.85 -4.35 -8.14
N THR A 4 22.09 -3.87 -6.93
CA THR A 4 21.23 -4.14 -5.78
C THR A 4 19.91 -3.42 -6.03
N LYS A 5 18.83 -4.16 -6.32
CA LYS A 5 17.49 -3.56 -6.42
C LYS A 5 17.13 -2.96 -5.07
N GLN A 6 17.09 -1.63 -5.01
CA GLN A 6 16.59 -0.90 -3.85
C GLN A 6 15.06 -1.08 -3.79
N HIS A 7 14.62 -1.95 -2.89
CA HIS A 7 13.20 -2.19 -2.61
C HIS A 7 12.68 -1.09 -1.69
N LYS A 8 11.76 -0.26 -2.19
CA LYS A 8 11.18 0.86 -1.43
C LYS A 8 9.87 0.42 -0.79
N LYS A 9 9.84 0.48 0.55
CA LYS A 9 8.67 0.21 1.38
C LYS A 9 8.07 1.53 1.89
N VAL A 10 6.74 1.65 1.84
CA VAL A 10 5.97 2.76 2.39
C VAL A 10 4.95 2.20 3.38
N ILE A 11 4.84 2.84 4.55
CA ILE A 11 3.77 2.57 5.53
C ILE A 11 2.86 3.80 5.57
N LEU A 12 1.59 3.60 5.28
CA LEU A 12 0.54 4.59 5.41
C LEU A 12 -0.17 4.36 6.76
N VAL A 13 -0.23 5.40 7.60
CA VAL A 13 -0.97 5.36 8.87
C VAL A 13 -2.18 6.28 8.74
N GLY A 14 -3.37 5.70 8.79
CA GLY A 14 -4.64 6.37 8.55
C GLY A 14 -5.07 6.26 7.09
N ASP A 15 -6.12 5.48 6.86
CA ASP A 15 -6.70 5.17 5.55
C ASP A 15 -8.08 5.82 5.38
N GLY A 16 -8.25 7.02 5.94
CA GLY A 16 -9.39 7.88 5.61
C GLY A 16 -9.34 8.36 4.15
N ALA A 17 -10.22 9.29 3.77
CA ALA A 17 -10.31 9.78 2.40
C ALA A 17 -8.97 10.28 1.82
N VAL A 18 -8.14 10.93 2.64
CA VAL A 18 -6.80 11.40 2.23
C VAL A 18 -5.82 10.24 2.06
N GLY A 19 -5.79 9.30 3.00
CA GLY A 19 -4.90 8.15 2.98
C GLY A 19 -5.18 7.23 1.79
N SER A 20 -6.45 6.88 1.57
CA SER A 20 -6.87 6.05 0.45
C SER A 20 -6.57 6.72 -0.90
N SER A 21 -6.79 8.05 -1.01
CA SER A 21 -6.42 8.81 -2.22
C SER A 21 -4.90 8.83 -2.47
N TYR A 22 -4.10 8.96 -1.41
CA TYR A 22 -2.65 8.88 -1.50
C TYR A 22 -2.20 7.49 -1.96
N ALA A 23 -2.77 6.43 -1.39
CA ALA A 23 -2.48 5.05 -1.76
C ALA A 23 -2.84 4.77 -3.23
N PHE A 24 -4.02 5.22 -3.68
CA PHE A 24 -4.44 5.12 -5.08
C PHE A 24 -3.47 5.82 -6.04
N ALA A 25 -3.07 7.07 -5.72
CA ALA A 25 -2.11 7.81 -6.52
C ALA A 25 -0.73 7.13 -6.56
N LEU A 26 -0.24 6.64 -5.41
CA LEU A 26 1.02 5.91 -5.28
C LEU A 26 1.02 4.65 -6.16
N VAL A 27 -0.07 3.88 -6.14
CA VAL A 27 -0.25 2.67 -6.96
C VAL A 27 -0.21 3.02 -8.45
N ASN A 28 -1.01 3.99 -8.88
CA ASN A 28 -1.12 4.37 -10.30
C ASN A 28 0.14 5.03 -10.87
N GLN A 29 0.89 5.76 -10.05
CA GLN A 29 2.14 6.39 -10.46
C GLN A 29 3.34 5.42 -10.44
N GLY A 30 3.15 4.17 -10.02
CA GLY A 30 4.24 3.19 -9.97
C GLY A 30 5.28 3.47 -8.89
N ILE A 31 4.90 4.22 -7.85
CA ILE A 31 5.81 4.60 -6.76
C ILE A 31 5.87 3.47 -5.74
N ALA A 32 7.08 3.19 -5.25
CA ALA A 32 7.39 2.11 -4.30
C ALA A 32 7.06 0.69 -4.80
N GLN A 33 7.54 -0.31 -4.07
CA GLN A 33 7.32 -1.73 -4.37
C GLN A 33 6.53 -2.44 -3.26
N GLU A 34 6.38 -1.81 -2.10
CA GLU A 34 5.62 -2.34 -0.98
C GLU A 34 4.88 -1.21 -0.26
N LEU A 35 3.59 -1.43 -0.01
CA LEU A 35 2.69 -0.53 0.70
C LEU A 35 1.99 -1.31 1.82
N GLY A 36 2.27 -0.92 3.07
CA GLY A 36 1.50 -1.35 4.23
C GLY A 36 0.51 -0.26 4.64
N ILE A 37 -0.74 -0.63 4.89
CA ILE A 37 -1.81 0.30 5.32
C ILE A 37 -2.19 -0.03 6.76
N ILE A 38 -1.97 0.92 7.67
CA ILE A 38 -2.33 0.81 9.09
C ILE A 38 -3.57 1.68 9.34
N GLU A 39 -4.54 1.09 10.03
CA GLU A 39 -5.68 1.79 10.60
C GLU A 39 -5.77 1.53 12.10
N ILE A 40 -6.65 2.28 12.78
CA ILE A 40 -7.04 1.95 14.15
C ILE A 40 -7.58 0.51 14.21
N PRO A 41 -7.38 -0.24 15.31
CA PRO A 41 -7.74 -1.66 15.38
C PRO A 41 -9.19 -1.97 14.97
N GLN A 42 -10.13 -1.06 15.27
CA GLN A 42 -11.54 -1.20 14.94
C GLN A 42 -11.83 -1.10 13.43
N LEU A 43 -10.91 -0.54 12.65
CA LEU A 43 -11.00 -0.35 11.20
C LEU A 43 -9.99 -1.22 10.44
N HIS A 44 -9.39 -2.23 11.08
CA HIS A 44 -8.43 -3.12 10.41
C HIS A 44 -9.04 -3.77 9.15
N GLU A 45 -10.28 -4.24 9.21
CA GLU A 45 -10.98 -4.83 8.06
C GLU A 45 -11.18 -3.85 6.91
N LYS A 46 -11.30 -2.54 7.21
CA LYS A 46 -11.33 -1.50 6.18
C LYS A 46 -9.97 -1.47 5.43
N ALA A 47 -8.86 -1.43 6.17
CA ALA A 47 -7.53 -1.45 5.57
C ALA A 47 -7.26 -2.74 4.76
N VAL A 48 -7.81 -3.88 5.19
CA VAL A 48 -7.79 -5.14 4.40
C VAL A 48 -8.56 -4.96 3.09
N GLY A 49 -9.77 -4.40 3.16
CA GLY A 49 -10.60 -4.11 1.99
C GLY A 49 -9.91 -3.19 0.98
N ASP A 50 -9.38 -2.05 1.44
CA ASP A 50 -8.66 -1.10 0.60
C ASP A 50 -7.37 -1.68 0.02
N ALA A 51 -6.62 -2.48 0.79
CA ALA A 51 -5.45 -3.19 0.27
C ALA A 51 -5.79 -4.18 -0.86
N LEU A 52 -6.93 -4.89 -0.76
CA LEU A 52 -7.43 -5.78 -1.81
C LEU A 52 -7.88 -5.00 -3.04
N ASP A 53 -8.61 -3.90 -2.86
CA ASP A 53 -9.07 -3.06 -3.97
C ASP A 53 -7.88 -2.48 -4.77
N LEU A 54 -6.88 -1.92 -4.08
CA LEU A 54 -5.65 -1.44 -4.69
C LEU A 54 -4.85 -2.57 -5.36
N SER A 55 -4.90 -3.79 -4.82
CA SER A 55 -4.24 -4.96 -5.42
C SER A 55 -4.87 -5.37 -6.75
N HIS A 56 -6.19 -5.21 -6.91
CA HIS A 56 -6.85 -5.44 -8.20
C HIS A 56 -6.37 -4.47 -9.29
N ALA A 57 -6.01 -3.24 -8.93
CA ALA A 57 -5.45 -2.26 -9.85
C ALA A 57 -4.04 -2.63 -10.37
N LEU A 58 -3.35 -3.60 -9.75
CA LEU A 58 -2.00 -4.02 -10.16
C LEU A 58 -1.97 -4.70 -11.54
N ALA A 59 -3.10 -5.21 -12.04
CA ALA A 59 -3.19 -5.72 -13.41
C ALA A 59 -2.90 -4.66 -14.49
N PHE A 60 -3.06 -3.37 -14.14
CA PHE A 60 -2.89 -2.24 -15.05
C PHE A 60 -1.75 -1.28 -14.63
N THR A 61 -1.03 -1.60 -13.56
CA THR A 61 0.04 -0.75 -13.01
C THR A 61 1.32 -1.55 -12.72
N SER A 62 2.33 -0.93 -12.13
CA SER A 62 3.59 -1.62 -11.80
C SER A 62 3.43 -2.56 -10.59
N PRO A 63 4.11 -3.73 -10.58
CA PRO A 63 4.01 -4.70 -9.48
C PRO A 63 4.34 -4.09 -8.11
N LYS A 64 3.47 -4.35 -7.12
CA LYS A 64 3.64 -3.95 -5.71
C LYS A 64 3.11 -5.04 -4.78
N LYS A 65 3.63 -5.11 -3.57
CA LYS A 65 3.03 -5.85 -2.45
C LYS A 65 2.19 -4.87 -1.62
N ILE A 66 0.89 -5.10 -1.52
CA ILE A 66 -0.04 -4.24 -0.77
C ILE A 66 -0.72 -5.09 0.30
N TYR A 67 -0.77 -4.62 1.55
CA TYR A 67 -1.34 -5.38 2.65
C TYR A 67 -1.82 -4.47 3.79
N ALA A 68 -2.78 -4.97 4.58
CA ALA A 68 -3.12 -4.36 5.87
C ALA A 68 -1.99 -4.64 6.87
N ALA A 69 -1.33 -3.58 7.32
CA ALA A 69 -0.21 -3.64 8.24
C ALA A 69 -0.65 -3.39 9.69
N GLN A 70 0.24 -3.72 10.62
CA GLN A 70 0.13 -3.37 12.04
C GLN A 70 1.29 -2.46 12.44
N TYR A 71 1.17 -1.82 13.60
CA TYR A 71 2.23 -0.95 14.13
C TYR A 71 3.57 -1.64 14.40
N SER A 72 3.59 -2.97 14.42
CA SER A 72 4.82 -3.77 14.55
C SER A 72 5.55 -4.04 13.23
N ASP A 73 4.95 -3.70 12.08
CA ASP A 73 5.54 -3.87 10.74
C ASP A 73 6.47 -2.72 10.31
#